data_AF-A0A4Y3VSD4-F1
#
_entry.id   AF-A0A4Y3VSD4-F1
#
_cell.length_a   1.000
_cell.length_b   1.000
_cell.length_c   1.000
_cell.angle_alpha   90.00
_cell.angle_beta   90.00
_cell.angle_gamma   90.00
#
_symmetry.space_group_name_H-M   'P 1'
#
loop_
_entity.id
_entity.type
_entity.pdbx_description
1 polymer ?
#
loop_
_entity_poly.entity_id
_entity_poly.type
_entity_poly.pdbx_seq_one_letter_code
_entity_poly.pdbx_strand_id
1 'polypeptide(L)'
;MGDAEQRAAQTIEGVFKDAELEWESPTPGHYVVKLPGTRKLSTTVSLIVGRHSLSLNAFVIRHPDENEPAVHRWLLERNLKLYGVSYAVDPLGDIYVTGKLPLAAVTSDELDRLLGQILQAADGAFNTLLEMGFASAIRKEYAWRVSRGESTRNLEAFAHVIQREDPEGGAPSR
;
A
#
# COMPACT_ATOMS: atom_id res chain seq x y z
N MET A 1 14.75 -26.86 -2.97
CA MET A 1 14.44 -26.17 -1.71
C MET A 1 14.93 -27.00 -0.55
N GLY A 2 15.51 -26.38 0.48
CA GLY A 2 15.83 -27.07 1.75
C GLY A 2 14.57 -27.29 2.62
N ASP A 3 14.66 -28.14 3.64
CA ASP A 3 13.52 -28.49 4.51
C ASP A 3 12.82 -27.26 5.13
N ALA A 4 13.61 -26.25 5.53
CA ALA A 4 13.06 -25.01 6.09
C ALA A 4 12.25 -24.20 5.07
N GLU A 5 12.69 -24.17 3.80
CA GLU A 5 11.99 -23.49 2.71
C GLU A 5 10.68 -24.21 2.38
N GLN A 6 10.70 -25.56 2.36
CA GLN A 6 9.49 -26.36 2.12
C GLN A 6 8.45 -26.19 3.23
N ARG A 7 8.88 -26.17 4.51
CA ARG A 7 7.97 -25.88 5.64
C ARG A 7 7.38 -24.47 5.56
N ALA A 8 8.18 -23.47 5.21
CA ALA A 8 7.69 -22.11 5.04
C ALA A 8 6.66 -22.03 3.90
N ALA A 9 6.96 -22.63 2.75
CA ALA A 9 6.03 -22.74 1.62
C ALA A 9 4.69 -23.40 2.01
N GLN A 10 4.73 -24.56 2.68
CA GLN A 10 3.53 -25.25 3.15
C GLN A 10 2.69 -24.39 4.11
N THR A 11 3.36 -23.66 5.01
CA THR A 11 2.69 -22.76 5.96
C THR A 11 2.01 -21.60 5.24
N ILE A 12 2.70 -20.97 4.28
CA ILE A 12 2.17 -19.87 3.45
C ILE A 12 0.93 -20.34 2.68
N GLU A 13 1.03 -21.47 1.98
CA GLU A 13 -0.07 -22.02 1.21
C GLU A 13 -1.26 -22.44 2.09
N GLY A 14 -0.99 -22.94 3.30
CA GLY A 14 -2.00 -23.25 4.30
C GLY A 14 -2.77 -21.99 4.72
N VAL A 15 -2.07 -20.94 5.14
CA VAL A 15 -2.69 -19.66 5.52
C VAL A 15 -3.55 -19.08 4.41
N PHE A 16 -3.06 -19.10 3.17
CA PHE A 16 -3.83 -18.56 2.05
C PHE A 16 -5.10 -19.36 1.75
N LYS A 17 -5.05 -20.69 1.89
CA LYS A 17 -6.23 -21.55 1.71
C LYS A 17 -7.23 -21.35 2.84
N ASP A 18 -6.76 -21.33 4.09
CA ASP A 18 -7.60 -21.19 5.28
C ASP A 18 -8.31 -19.82 5.30
N ALA A 19 -7.64 -18.77 4.81
CA ALA A 19 -8.19 -17.43 4.69
C ALA A 19 -8.94 -17.19 3.35
N GLU A 20 -9.08 -18.21 2.50
CA GLU A 20 -9.74 -18.15 1.18
C GLU A 20 -9.22 -17.00 0.29
N LEU A 21 -7.92 -16.72 0.36
CA LEU A 21 -7.30 -15.64 -0.40
C LEU A 21 -7.04 -16.05 -1.85
N GLU A 22 -7.18 -15.10 -2.77
CA GLU A 22 -6.75 -15.30 -4.16
C GLU A 22 -5.22 -15.15 -4.23
N TRP A 23 -4.52 -16.20 -4.64
CA TRP A 23 -3.06 -16.18 -4.79
C TRP A 23 -2.59 -17.04 -5.97
N GLU A 24 -1.39 -16.72 -6.45
CA GLU A 24 -0.66 -17.48 -7.46
C GLU A 24 0.79 -17.71 -7.02
N SER A 25 1.45 -18.70 -7.61
CA SER A 25 2.87 -18.99 -7.38
C SER A 25 3.62 -19.01 -8.72
N PRO A 26 4.08 -17.85 -9.23
CA PRO A 26 4.70 -17.76 -10.56
C PRO A 26 5.96 -18.61 -10.69
N THR A 27 6.73 -18.74 -9.61
CA THR A 27 7.90 -19.62 -9.53
C THR A 27 7.97 -20.28 -8.15
N PRO A 28 8.65 -21.43 -7.99
CA PRO A 28 8.74 -22.10 -6.69
C PRO A 28 9.32 -21.18 -5.61
N GLY A 29 8.57 -20.99 -4.52
CA GLY A 29 8.95 -20.10 -3.42
C GLY A 29 8.62 -18.62 -3.63
N HIS A 30 8.01 -18.26 -4.76
CA HIS A 30 7.48 -16.92 -5.00
C HIS A 30 5.96 -16.99 -5.07
N TYR A 31 5.31 -16.29 -4.15
CA TYR A 31 3.86 -16.22 -4.04
C TYR A 31 3.40 -14.78 -4.24
N VAL A 32 2.26 -14.60 -4.90
CA VAL A 32 1.59 -13.32 -5.05
C VAL A 32 0.16 -13.49 -4.57
N VAL A 33 -0.20 -12.79 -3.50
CA VAL A 33 -1.54 -12.86 -2.87
C VAL A 33 -2.25 -11.52 -2.96
N LYS A 34 -3.56 -11.54 -3.19
CA LYS A 34 -4.42 -10.35 -3.15
C LYS A 34 -5.13 -10.28 -1.82
N LEU A 35 -4.85 -9.24 -1.05
CA LEU A 35 -5.55 -8.94 0.19
C LEU A 35 -6.75 -8.01 -0.10
N PRO A 36 -7.96 -8.36 0.36
CA PRO A 36 -9.13 -7.50 0.21
C PRO A 36 -9.00 -6.26 1.09
N GLY A 37 -9.10 -5.07 0.50
CA GLY A 37 -9.02 -3.78 1.21
C GLY A 37 -10.37 -3.06 1.27
N THR A 38 -10.46 -2.07 2.15
CA THR A 38 -11.68 -1.25 2.32
C THR A 38 -11.64 0.05 1.52
N ARG A 39 -10.45 0.67 1.37
CA ARG A 39 -10.26 1.93 0.63
C ARG A 39 -9.61 1.69 -0.74
N LYS A 40 -8.63 0.79 -0.78
CA LYS A 40 -7.99 0.24 -1.97
C LYS A 40 -8.67 -1.08 -2.31
N LEU A 41 -9.21 -1.22 -3.52
CA LEU A 41 -9.97 -2.40 -3.97
C LEU A 41 -9.26 -3.73 -3.64
N SER A 42 -7.94 -3.78 -3.80
CA SER A 42 -7.10 -4.91 -3.39
C SER A 42 -5.67 -4.46 -3.17
N THR A 43 -4.98 -5.05 -2.18
CA THR A 43 -3.55 -4.88 -1.99
C THR A 43 -2.82 -6.16 -2.40
N THR A 44 -2.03 -6.08 -3.46
CA THR A 44 -1.19 -7.20 -3.91
C THR A 44 0.08 -7.28 -3.08
N VAL A 45 0.35 -8.45 -2.51
CA VAL A 45 1.54 -8.72 -1.70
C VAL A 45 2.35 -9.84 -2.36
N SER A 46 3.62 -9.58 -2.59
CA SER A 46 4.62 -10.53 -3.07
C SER A 46 5.38 -11.12 -1.89
N LEU A 47 5.42 -12.44 -1.78
CA LEU A 47 6.14 -13.19 -0.77
C LEU A 47 7.21 -14.06 -1.45
N ILE A 48 8.47 -13.89 -1.04
CA ILE A 48 9.60 -14.63 -1.62
C ILE A 48 10.31 -15.40 -0.51
N VAL A 49 10.20 -16.73 -0.56
CA VAL A 49 10.93 -17.68 0.28
C VAL A 49 12.34 -17.82 -0.28
N GLY A 50 13.28 -17.10 0.33
CA GLY A 50 14.71 -17.26 0.05
C GLY A 50 15.35 -18.36 0.91
N ARG A 51 16.66 -18.54 0.75
CA ARG A 51 17.42 -19.59 1.45
C ARG A 51 17.34 -19.54 2.98
N HIS A 52 17.24 -18.33 3.53
CA HIS A 52 17.32 -18.09 4.99
C HIS A 52 16.17 -17.24 5.53
N SER A 53 15.41 -16.61 4.65
CA SER A 53 14.41 -15.61 5.04
C SER A 53 13.25 -15.59 4.08
N LEU A 54 12.08 -15.28 4.61
CA LEU A 54 10.93 -14.83 3.86
C LEU A 54 11.01 -13.31 3.69
N SER A 55 10.83 -12.82 2.47
CA SER A 55 10.67 -11.39 2.18
C SER A 55 9.24 -11.12 1.74
N LEU A 56 8.64 -10.04 2.22
CA LEU A 56 7.32 -9.57 1.80
C LEU A 56 7.45 -8.17 1.19
N ASN A 57 6.73 -7.91 0.11
CA ASN A 57 6.65 -6.60 -0.52
C ASN A 57 5.24 -6.33 -1.03
N ALA A 58 4.65 -5.21 -0.64
CA ALA A 58 3.35 -4.75 -1.10
C ALA A 58 3.48 -3.35 -1.69
N PHE A 59 2.99 -3.17 -2.93
CA PHE A 59 2.97 -1.87 -3.57
C PHE A 59 1.88 -0.98 -2.95
N VAL A 60 2.25 0.22 -2.49
CA VAL A 60 1.30 1.18 -1.89
C VAL A 60 0.82 2.15 -2.95
N ILE A 61 1.75 2.97 -3.47
CA ILE A 61 1.46 4.06 -4.40
C ILE A 61 2.71 4.40 -5.23
N ARG A 62 2.49 5.01 -6.40
CA ARG A 62 3.57 5.53 -7.25
C ARG A 62 4.32 6.67 -6.55
N HIS A 63 5.48 7.04 -7.09
CA HIS A 63 6.21 8.25 -6.70
C HIS A 63 5.27 9.46 -6.54
N PRO A 64 5.31 10.16 -5.38
CA PRO A 64 4.53 11.37 -5.16
C PRO A 64 4.82 12.45 -6.21
N ASP A 65 3.78 13.03 -6.81
CA ASP A 65 3.93 14.11 -7.80
C ASP A 65 4.42 15.43 -7.15
N GLU A 66 4.13 15.61 -5.86
CA GLU A 66 4.50 16.80 -5.08
C GLU A 66 4.77 16.47 -3.60
N ASN A 67 5.37 17.42 -2.86
CA ASN A 67 5.62 17.31 -1.41
C ASN A 67 6.39 16.04 -0.96
N GLU A 68 7.23 15.47 -1.81
CA GLU A 68 8.00 14.24 -1.55
C GLU A 68 8.74 14.25 -0.18
N PRO A 69 9.44 15.32 0.25
CA PRO A 69 10.09 15.34 1.57
C PRO A 69 9.12 15.17 2.74
N ALA A 70 7.91 15.73 2.63
CA ALA A 70 6.88 15.62 3.65
C ALA A 70 6.28 14.20 3.67
N VAL A 71 6.06 13.61 2.50
CA VAL A 71 5.63 12.22 2.36
C VAL A 71 6.66 11.29 3.00
N HIS A 72 7.95 11.42 2.64
CA HIS A 72 9.01 10.58 3.20
C HIS A 72 9.14 10.71 4.71
N ARG A 73 9.07 11.94 5.25
CA ARG A 73 9.05 12.15 6.69
C ARG A 73 7.87 11.43 7.35
N TRP A 74 6.67 11.56 6.78
CA TRP A 74 5.48 10.91 7.31
C TRP A 74 5.61 9.37 7.30
N LEU A 75 6.16 8.79 6.23
CA LEU A 75 6.43 7.35 6.15
C LEU A 75 7.39 6.89 7.27
N LEU A 76 8.47 7.64 7.49
CA LEU A 76 9.45 7.35 8.55
C LEU A 76 8.83 7.46 9.95
N GLU A 77 8.02 8.49 10.20
CA GLU A 77 7.31 8.64 11.48
C GLU A 77 6.29 7.51 11.69
N ARG A 78 5.65 7.02 10.61
CA ARG A 78 4.69 5.92 10.67
C ARG A 78 5.37 4.58 10.96
N ASN A 79 6.59 4.36 10.47
CA ASN A 79 7.37 3.15 10.73
C ASN A 79 7.58 2.88 12.23
N LEU A 80 7.59 3.91 13.09
CA LEU A 80 7.70 3.74 14.54
C LEU A 80 6.54 2.96 15.18
N LYS A 81 5.42 2.82 14.46
CA LYS A 81 4.19 2.20 14.94
C LYS A 81 3.87 0.87 14.25
N LEU A 82 4.64 0.48 13.24
CA LEU A 82 4.41 -0.74 12.47
C LEU A 82 5.10 -1.93 13.13
N TYR A 83 4.47 -3.08 13.06
CA TYR A 83 5.03 -4.34 13.55
C TYR A 83 5.48 -5.21 12.37
N GLY A 84 6.74 -5.66 12.38
CA GLY A 84 7.29 -6.62 11.42
C GLY A 84 7.45 -6.12 9.98
N VAL A 85 6.92 -4.94 9.65
CA VAL A 85 6.97 -4.31 8.33
C VAL A 85 7.36 -2.84 8.43
N SER A 86 7.80 -2.26 7.31
CA SER A 86 8.17 -0.86 7.21
C SER A 86 7.91 -0.33 5.81
N TYR A 87 7.62 0.96 5.69
CA TYR A 87 7.63 1.64 4.42
C TYR A 87 9.05 1.71 3.86
N ALA A 88 9.16 1.50 2.56
CA ALA A 88 10.36 1.64 1.77
C ALA A 88 10.06 2.37 0.46
N VAL A 89 11.08 2.99 -0.11
CA VAL A 89 11.02 3.70 -1.39
C VAL A 89 12.01 3.04 -2.34
N ASP A 90 11.58 2.77 -3.57
CA ASP A 90 12.44 2.18 -4.60
C ASP A 90 13.22 3.27 -5.38
N PRO A 91 14.13 2.91 -6.31
CA PRO A 91 14.88 3.89 -7.09
C PRO A 91 14.04 4.80 -8.00
N LEU A 92 12.81 4.41 -8.33
CA LEU A 92 11.86 5.23 -9.09
C LEU A 92 11.04 6.15 -8.16
N GLY A 93 11.22 6.02 -6.85
CA GLY A 93 10.47 6.77 -5.84
C GLY A 93 9.13 6.13 -5.49
N ASP A 94 8.81 4.94 -5.99
CA ASP A 94 7.57 4.25 -5.66
C ASP A 94 7.61 3.73 -4.22
N ILE A 95 6.46 3.81 -3.55
CA ILE A 95 6.34 3.50 -2.13
C ILE A 95 5.79 2.08 -1.95
N TYR A 96 6.49 1.32 -1.12
CA TYR A 96 6.17 -0.06 -0.75
C TYR A 96 6.05 -0.21 0.76
N VAL A 97 5.33 -1.24 1.19
CA VAL A 97 5.47 -1.82 2.53
C VAL A 97 6.24 -3.12 2.39
N THR A 98 7.34 -3.25 3.12
CA THR A 98 8.23 -4.41 3.06
C THR A 98 8.42 -5.03 4.44
N GLY A 99 8.67 -6.34 4.48
CA GLY A 99 8.99 -7.09 5.69
C GLY A 99 10.01 -8.19 5.38
N LYS A 100 10.83 -8.55 6.36
CA LYS A 100 11.78 -9.65 6.22
C LYS A 100 11.94 -10.39 7.54
N LEU A 101 11.73 -11.69 7.51
CA LEU A 101 11.77 -12.54 8.69
C LEU A 101 12.54 -13.83 8.42
N PRO A 102 13.22 -14.41 9.42
CA PRO A 102 13.84 -15.72 9.29
C PRO A 102 12.79 -16.80 9.03
N LEU A 103 13.16 -17.85 8.29
CA LEU A 103 12.22 -18.95 7.98
C LEU A 103 11.64 -19.63 9.24
N ALA A 104 12.39 -19.62 10.34
CA ALA A 104 11.93 -20.15 11.62
C ALA A 104 10.75 -19.38 12.25
N ALA A 105 10.55 -18.12 11.85
CA ALA A 105 9.43 -17.29 12.30
C ALA A 105 8.21 -17.38 11.37
N VAL A 106 8.28 -18.17 10.29
CA VAL A 106 7.15 -18.35 9.35
C VAL A 106 6.17 -19.35 9.97
N THR A 107 5.24 -18.84 10.76
CA THR A 107 4.11 -19.57 11.34
C THR A 107 2.80 -18.98 10.84
N SER A 108 1.70 -19.73 10.96
CA SER A 108 0.38 -19.23 10.54
C SER A 108 0.00 -17.93 11.26
N ASP A 109 0.20 -17.88 12.58
CA ASP A 109 -0.11 -16.69 13.39
C ASP A 109 0.75 -15.49 13.00
N GLU A 110 2.03 -15.68 12.71
CA GLU A 110 2.93 -14.58 12.34
C GLU A 110 2.61 -14.07 10.93
N LEU A 111 2.29 -14.97 10.00
CA LEU A 111 1.84 -14.59 8.66
C LEU A 111 0.52 -13.80 8.72
N ASP A 112 -0.47 -14.26 9.48
CA ASP A 112 -1.73 -13.54 9.67
C ASP A 112 -1.50 -12.11 10.19
N ARG A 113 -0.68 -11.96 11.25
CA ARG A 113 -0.29 -10.65 11.79
C ARG A 113 0.38 -9.76 10.75
N LEU A 114 1.34 -10.30 9.99
CA LEU A 114 2.06 -9.54 8.96
C LEU A 114 1.14 -9.11 7.81
N LEU A 115 0.27 -9.99 7.33
CA LEU A 115 -0.70 -9.66 6.28
C LEU A 115 -1.69 -8.58 6.75
N GLY A 116 -2.16 -8.67 8.00
CA GLY A 116 -2.99 -7.63 8.62
C GLY A 116 -2.26 -6.28 8.76
N GLN A 117 -0.98 -6.29 9.15
CA GLN A 117 -0.15 -5.08 9.21
C GLN A 117 0.08 -4.47 7.83
N ILE A 118 0.32 -5.29 6.80
CA ILE A 118 0.45 -4.82 5.42
C ILE A 118 -0.84 -4.18 4.94
N LEU A 119 -1.99 -4.83 5.19
CA LEU A 119 -3.28 -4.28 4.82
C LEU A 119 -3.53 -2.93 5.50
N GLN A 120 -3.28 -2.83 6.80
CA GLN A 120 -3.40 -1.57 7.55
C GLN A 120 -2.46 -0.48 6.99
N ALA A 121 -1.21 -0.82 6.69
CA ALA A 121 -0.21 0.11 6.22
C ALA A 121 -0.47 0.57 4.77
N ALA A 122 -0.98 -0.30 3.90
CA ALA A 122 -1.29 0.04 2.52
C ALA A 122 -2.66 0.73 2.40
N ASP A 123 -3.71 0.15 2.97
CA ASP A 123 -5.09 0.63 2.85
C ASP A 123 -5.36 1.86 3.74
N GLY A 124 -4.89 1.80 4.99
CA GLY A 124 -5.13 2.85 5.98
C GLY A 124 -4.40 4.16 5.66
N ALA A 125 -3.23 4.09 5.02
CA ALA A 125 -2.42 5.26 4.65
C ALA A 125 -2.77 5.86 3.28
N PHE A 126 -3.51 5.13 2.44
CA PHE A 126 -3.65 5.45 1.02
C PHE A 126 -4.16 6.88 0.76
N ASN A 127 -5.28 7.26 1.38
CA ASN A 127 -5.86 8.59 1.20
C ASN A 127 -4.93 9.69 1.71
N THR A 128 -4.26 9.48 2.85
CA THR A 128 -3.31 10.47 3.38
C THR A 128 -2.15 10.69 2.43
N LEU A 129 -1.61 9.63 1.83
CA LEU A 129 -0.54 9.74 0.84
C LEU A 129 -1.01 10.43 -0.44
N LEU A 130 -2.24 10.16 -0.89
CA LEU A 130 -2.87 10.87 -2.02
C LEU A 130 -3.05 12.36 -1.74
N GLU A 131 -3.54 12.73 -0.56
CA GLU A 131 -3.72 14.12 -0.16
C GLU A 131 -2.40 14.88 -0.05
N MET A 132 -1.35 14.23 0.44
CA MET A 132 -0.04 14.86 0.60
C MET A 132 0.71 14.97 -0.73
N GLY A 133 0.68 13.90 -1.54
CA GLY A 133 1.56 13.73 -2.69
C GLY A 133 0.93 13.94 -4.06
N PHE A 134 -0.40 14.08 -4.14
CA PHE A 134 -1.13 14.10 -5.41
C PHE A 134 -2.29 15.13 -5.43
N ALA A 135 -2.28 16.11 -4.53
CA ALA A 135 -3.39 17.05 -4.39
C ALA A 135 -3.68 17.79 -5.70
N SER A 136 -2.65 18.27 -6.39
CA SER A 136 -2.76 18.96 -7.67
C SER A 136 -3.30 18.05 -8.79
N ALA A 137 -2.91 16.77 -8.80
CA ALA A 137 -3.44 15.79 -9.75
C ALA A 137 -4.92 15.47 -9.47
N ILE A 138 -5.30 15.31 -8.20
CA ILE A 138 -6.68 15.10 -7.75
C ILE A 138 -7.58 16.26 -8.20
N ARG A 139 -7.12 17.51 -8.05
CA ARG A 139 -7.88 18.69 -8.49
C ARG A 139 -8.08 18.71 -10.01
N LYS A 140 -7.03 18.43 -10.79
CA LYS A 140 -7.12 18.34 -12.26
C LYS A 140 -8.08 17.25 -12.72
N GLU A 141 -8.01 16.07 -12.11
CA GLU A 141 -8.91 14.95 -12.40
C GLU A 141 -10.37 15.32 -12.07
N TYR A 142 -10.61 15.98 -10.92
CA TYR A 142 -11.94 16.46 -10.55
C TYR A 142 -12.51 17.45 -11.58
N ALA A 143 -11.74 18.49 -11.93
CA ALA A 143 -12.15 19.48 -12.92
C ALA A 143 -12.45 18.84 -14.28
N TRP A 144 -11.63 17.87 -14.69
CA TRP A 144 -11.83 17.13 -15.94
C TRP A 144 -13.13 16.32 -15.91
N ARG A 145 -13.42 15.58 -14.84
CA ARG A 145 -14.66 14.81 -14.71
C ARG A 145 -15.91 15.69 -14.71
N VAL A 146 -15.87 16.80 -13.97
CA VAL A 146 -16.96 17.78 -13.95
C VAL A 146 -17.19 18.35 -15.35
N SER A 147 -16.13 18.70 -16.09
CA SER A 147 -16.24 19.25 -17.45
C SER A 147 -16.86 18.27 -18.46
N ARG A 148 -16.78 16.96 -18.19
CA ARG A 148 -17.30 15.89 -19.06
C ARG A 148 -18.58 15.24 -18.55
N GLY A 149 -19.10 15.66 -17.40
CA GLY A 149 -20.26 15.02 -16.77
C GLY A 149 -19.99 13.59 -16.27
N GLU A 150 -18.73 13.25 -16.00
CA GLU A 150 -18.35 11.93 -15.47
C GLU A 150 -18.51 11.86 -13.94
N SER A 151 -18.67 10.63 -13.42
CA SER A 151 -18.89 10.41 -11.98
C SER A 151 -17.66 10.75 -11.12
N THR A 152 -17.86 11.56 -10.08
CA THR A 152 -16.83 11.99 -9.11
C THR A 152 -16.85 11.19 -7.81
N ARG A 153 -17.60 10.09 -7.72
CA ARG A 153 -17.81 9.32 -6.48
C ARG A 153 -16.51 8.94 -5.74
N ASN A 154 -15.47 8.53 -6.48
CA ASN A 154 -14.18 8.16 -5.89
C ASN A 154 -13.35 9.37 -5.39
N LEU A 155 -13.72 10.58 -5.84
CA LEU A 155 -13.08 11.84 -5.45
C LEU A 155 -13.77 12.52 -4.27
N GLU A 156 -14.95 12.04 -3.85
CA GLU A 156 -15.69 12.57 -2.69
C GLU A 156 -14.84 12.56 -1.41
N ALA A 157 -13.98 11.54 -1.25
CA ALA A 157 -13.04 11.43 -0.14
C ALA A 157 -12.00 12.57 -0.08
N PHE A 158 -11.84 13.35 -1.16
CA PHE A 158 -10.89 14.45 -1.29
C PHE A 158 -11.58 15.82 -1.43
N ALA A 159 -12.86 15.93 -1.09
CA ALA A 159 -13.62 17.18 -1.21
C ALA A 159 -12.92 18.38 -0.53
N HIS A 160 -12.27 18.16 0.61
CA HIS A 160 -11.51 19.20 1.33
C HIS A 160 -10.23 19.63 0.61
N VAL A 161 -9.60 18.74 -0.16
CA VAL A 161 -8.45 19.08 -1.00
C VAL A 161 -8.87 19.96 -2.16
N ILE A 162 -10.05 19.67 -2.73
CA ILE A 162 -10.63 20.42 -3.86
C ILE A 162 -11.05 21.82 -3.42
N GLN A 163 -11.66 21.97 -2.24
CA GLN A 163 -12.15 23.26 -1.73
C GLN A 163 -11.04 24.23 -1.27
N ARG A 164 -9.83 23.74 -0.96
CA ARG A 164 -8.74 24.56 -0.39
C ARG A 164 -8.12 25.57 -1.37
N GLU A 165 -8.44 25.51 -2.65
CA GLU A 165 -7.94 26.44 -3.68
C GLU A 165 -8.94 27.56 -4.04
N ASP A 166 -10.05 27.73 -3.31
CA ASP A 166 -10.85 28.96 -3.36
C ASP A 166 -10.41 30.03 -2.32
N PRO A 167 -9.19 30.62 -2.42
CA PRO A 167 -8.94 31.94 -1.84
C PRO A 167 -8.72 33.06 -2.87
N GLU A 168 -9.03 32.89 -4.16
CA GLU A 168 -9.00 33.97 -5.17
C GLU A 168 -10.34 34.19 -5.90
N GLY A 169 -11.45 34.20 -5.16
CA GLY A 169 -12.78 34.61 -5.64
C GLY A 169 -13.37 35.84 -4.93
N GLY A 170 -12.54 36.65 -4.24
CA GLY A 170 -12.97 37.71 -3.34
C GLY A 170 -12.86 39.14 -3.89
N ALA A 171 -13.91 39.57 -4.60
CA ALA A 171 -14.38 40.95 -4.84
C ALA A 171 -13.57 41.91 -5.74
N PRO A 172 -14.22 42.60 -6.72
CA PRO A 172 -13.64 43.77 -7.37
C PRO A 172 -13.63 44.95 -6.40
N SER A 173 -12.45 45.56 -6.20
CA SER A 173 -12.31 46.84 -5.49
C SER A 173 -13.13 47.93 -6.18
N ARG A 174 -13.94 48.63 -5.39
CA ARG A 174 -14.63 49.88 -5.77
C ARG A 174 -13.65 51.02 -5.99
#